data_AF-A0A9D1S235-F1
#
_entry.id   AF-A0A9D1S235-F1
#
_cell.length_a   1.000
_cell.length_b   1.000
_cell.length_c   1.000
_cell.angle_alpha   90.00
_cell.angle_beta   90.00
_cell.angle_gamma   90.00
#
_symmetry.space_group_name_H-M   'P 1'
#
loop_
_entity.id
_entity.type
_entity.pdbx_description
1 polymer ?
#
loop_
_entity_poly.entity_id
_entity_poly.type
_entity_poly.pdbx_seq_one_letter_code
_entity_poly.pdbx_strand_id
1 'polypeptide(L)'
;MGEDGSKFKTVDELLATIKSAIGHPFRDFDVNHRLDNPKNKGALGQIVEEGILKYPVNSRAEADLAELGIEIKTTGLIKDRNGNYKTKERLTLETLNYSKVSQSSDFQSSQLWEKIRSMLFVFYEYDPNVPYGDMKIVDAALNKFSDVDLKIMEEDYDKIVSKIREGRAEDISEGDTMYLGACTAGTGALISQPYSDVKAKQRKFCLKTSYFTELARNLLSNSVPGERLVSLADLSYHDFDETIISRLSPYIGLSESDIRSRFGLAINPSAKNRYERYVAAMLGIKGKISETDEFKKAGIKVKVIRVQAKGGIKESVSFPYFHFRDIVCTEWEQSDIREMFASTRF
;
A
#
# COMPACT_ATOMS: atom_id res chain seq x y z
N MET A 1 -39.29 19.08 14.87
CA MET A 1 -38.63 17.77 15.00
C MET A 1 -37.95 17.52 13.68
N GLY A 2 -36.63 17.74 13.61
CA GLY A 2 -35.87 17.48 12.39
C GLY A 2 -35.79 15.98 12.17
N GLU A 3 -36.24 15.51 11.01
CA GLU A 3 -35.98 14.15 10.58
C GLU A 3 -34.47 13.98 10.48
N ASP A 4 -33.95 13.04 11.26
CA ASP A 4 -32.58 12.55 11.19
C ASP A 4 -32.33 12.06 9.76
N GLY A 5 -31.56 12.84 8.99
CA GLY A 5 -31.35 12.69 7.55
C GLY A 5 -30.49 11.48 7.16
N SER A 6 -30.28 10.55 8.09
CA SER A 6 -29.42 9.40 7.90
C SER A 6 -30.09 8.28 7.14
N LYS A 7 -29.57 7.99 5.94
CA LYS A 7 -30.11 6.96 5.06
C LYS A 7 -29.73 5.54 5.50
N PHE A 8 -28.57 5.36 6.13
CA PHE A 8 -28.14 4.07 6.68
C PHE A 8 -27.91 4.21 8.18
N LYS A 9 -28.61 3.40 8.97
CA LYS A 9 -28.51 3.43 10.44
C LYS A 9 -27.41 2.54 10.96
N THR A 10 -26.95 1.58 10.15
CA THR A 10 -25.90 0.62 10.53
C THR A 10 -24.94 0.35 9.37
N VAL A 11 -23.72 -0.08 9.72
CA VAL A 11 -22.73 -0.58 8.76
C VAL A 11 -23.24 -1.80 8.00
N ASP A 12 -24.05 -2.64 8.64
CA ASP A 12 -24.58 -3.85 8.01
C ASP A 12 -25.58 -3.53 6.90
N GLU A 13 -26.45 -2.52 7.09
CA GLU A 13 -27.36 -2.03 6.05
C GLU A 13 -26.60 -1.46 4.84
N LEU A 14 -25.55 -0.68 5.12
CA LEU A 14 -24.66 -0.13 4.10
C LEU A 14 -23.99 -1.25 3.29
N LEU A 15 -23.38 -2.23 3.98
CA LEU A 15 -22.74 -3.39 3.34
C LEU A 15 -23.74 -4.24 2.55
N ALA A 16 -24.93 -4.50 3.09
CA ALA A 16 -25.98 -5.25 2.41
C ALA A 16 -26.40 -4.57 1.10
N THR A 17 -26.50 -3.24 1.10
CA THR A 17 -26.84 -2.46 -0.09
C THR A 17 -25.78 -2.62 -1.18
N ILE A 18 -24.50 -2.49 -0.86
CA ILE A 18 -23.42 -2.67 -1.85
C ILE A 18 -23.34 -4.14 -2.30
N LYS A 19 -23.52 -5.09 -1.38
CA LYS A 19 -23.50 -6.52 -1.70
C LYS A 19 -24.60 -6.92 -2.69
N SER A 20 -25.74 -6.23 -2.68
CA SER A 20 -26.79 -6.44 -3.68
C SER A 20 -26.39 -6.08 -5.12
N ALA A 21 -25.34 -5.27 -5.29
CA ALA A 21 -24.79 -4.87 -6.59
C ALA A 21 -23.62 -5.74 -7.06
N ILE A 22 -23.19 -6.74 -6.28
CA ILE A 22 -22.11 -7.66 -6.68
C ILE A 22 -22.51 -8.41 -7.96
N GLY A 23 -21.57 -8.51 -8.91
CA GLY A 23 -21.76 -9.18 -10.19
C GLY A 23 -22.48 -8.35 -11.26
N HIS A 24 -23.02 -7.19 -10.90
CA HIS A 24 -23.66 -6.25 -11.84
C HIS A 24 -22.64 -5.24 -12.41
N PRO A 25 -22.79 -4.84 -13.68
CA PRO A 25 -21.99 -3.77 -14.27
C PRO A 25 -22.33 -2.41 -13.64
N PHE A 26 -21.35 -1.52 -13.52
CA PHE A 26 -21.58 -0.17 -12.98
C PHE A 26 -22.60 0.63 -13.79
N ARG A 27 -22.67 0.43 -15.11
CA ARG A 27 -23.60 1.12 -16.01
C ARG A 27 -25.07 0.98 -15.57
N ASP A 28 -25.44 -0.14 -14.96
CA ASP A 28 -26.80 -0.38 -14.47
C ASP A 28 -27.18 0.60 -13.34
N PHE A 29 -26.19 1.18 -12.69
CA PHE A 29 -26.36 2.13 -11.57
C PHE A 29 -26.02 3.57 -11.95
N ASP A 30 -25.66 3.87 -13.21
CA ASP A 30 -25.26 5.21 -13.65
C ASP A 30 -26.45 6.16 -13.85
N VAL A 31 -27.10 6.52 -12.74
CA VAL A 31 -28.30 7.36 -12.72
C VAL A 31 -28.05 8.82 -13.11
N ASN A 32 -26.79 9.27 -13.06
CA ASN A 32 -26.39 10.66 -13.32
C ASN A 32 -25.47 10.80 -14.54
N HIS A 33 -25.42 9.77 -15.41
CA HIS A 33 -24.65 9.80 -16.66
C HIS A 33 -23.17 10.15 -16.46
N ARG A 34 -22.56 9.65 -15.37
CA ARG A 34 -21.15 9.87 -15.03
C ARG A 34 -20.22 9.27 -16.07
N LEU A 35 -20.66 8.24 -16.79
CA LEU A 35 -19.90 7.55 -17.85
C LEU A 35 -19.85 8.35 -19.16
N ASP A 36 -20.74 9.32 -19.38
CA ASP A 36 -20.80 10.12 -20.62
C ASP A 36 -19.58 11.02 -20.80
N ASN A 37 -18.81 11.26 -19.73
CA ASN A 37 -17.57 12.00 -19.78
C ASN A 37 -16.36 11.06 -19.64
N PRO A 38 -15.68 10.70 -20.75
CA PRO A 38 -14.51 9.82 -20.72
C PRO A 38 -13.32 10.37 -19.91
N LYS A 39 -13.30 11.68 -19.61
CA LYS A 39 -12.25 12.29 -18.78
C LYS A 39 -12.50 12.10 -17.27
N ASN A 40 -13.69 11.64 -16.87
CA ASN A 40 -14.04 11.41 -15.48
C ASN A 40 -13.45 10.11 -14.95
N LYS A 41 -12.20 10.18 -14.49
CA LYS A 41 -11.48 9.03 -13.92
C LYS A 41 -12.09 8.49 -12.60
N GLY A 42 -13.02 9.25 -11.98
CA GLY A 42 -13.69 8.88 -10.74
C GLY A 42 -15.12 8.37 -10.92
N ALA A 43 -15.57 8.13 -12.16
CA ALA A 43 -16.99 7.84 -12.45
C ALA A 43 -17.52 6.62 -11.68
N LEU A 44 -16.75 5.52 -11.60
CA LEU A 44 -17.23 4.32 -10.89
C LEU A 44 -17.43 4.57 -9.39
N GLY A 45 -16.57 5.37 -8.75
CA GLY A 45 -16.75 5.75 -7.35
C GLY A 45 -18.02 6.59 -7.15
N GLN A 46 -18.25 7.56 -8.04
CA GLN A 46 -19.46 8.37 -8.01
C GLN A 46 -20.73 7.53 -8.25
N ILE A 47 -20.66 6.52 -9.10
CA ILE A 47 -21.78 5.59 -9.33
C ILE A 47 -22.07 4.74 -8.09
N VAL A 48 -21.05 4.31 -7.35
CA VAL A 48 -21.26 3.64 -6.06
C VAL A 48 -22.01 4.57 -5.10
N GLU A 49 -21.55 5.82 -4.97
CA GLU A 49 -22.15 6.80 -4.06
C GLU A 49 -23.59 7.17 -4.48
N GLU A 50 -23.79 7.63 -5.71
CA GLU A 50 -25.07 8.19 -6.18
C GLU A 50 -26.04 7.12 -6.68
N GLY A 51 -25.51 6.08 -7.31
CA GLY A 51 -26.27 5.03 -7.98
C GLY A 51 -26.65 3.90 -7.06
N ILE A 52 -25.71 3.38 -6.28
CA ILE A 52 -25.95 2.23 -5.40
C ILE A 52 -26.41 2.72 -4.02
N LEU A 53 -25.64 3.61 -3.40
CA LEU A 53 -25.91 4.10 -2.05
C LEU A 53 -26.96 5.23 -2.04
N LYS A 54 -27.22 5.87 -3.18
CA LYS A 54 -28.02 7.11 -3.32
C LYS A 54 -27.64 8.21 -2.33
N TYR A 55 -26.35 8.40 -2.12
CA TYR A 55 -25.79 9.58 -1.47
C TYR A 55 -25.40 10.61 -2.55
N PRO A 56 -25.67 11.91 -2.34
CA PRO A 56 -25.16 12.93 -3.24
C PRO A 56 -23.64 12.99 -3.14
N VAL A 57 -22.92 13.15 -4.26
CA VAL A 57 -21.47 13.40 -4.23
C VAL A 57 -21.22 14.72 -3.52
N ASN A 58 -20.62 14.65 -2.34
CA ASN A 58 -20.18 15.82 -1.59
C ASN A 58 -18.70 16.07 -1.90
N SER A 59 -18.34 17.30 -2.25
CA SER A 59 -16.94 17.71 -2.45
C SER A 59 -16.22 18.11 -1.14
N ARG A 60 -16.83 17.81 0.01
CA ARG A 60 -16.31 18.21 1.33
C ARG A 60 -15.18 17.29 1.77
N ALA A 61 -14.31 17.80 2.64
CA ALA A 61 -13.16 17.06 3.16
C ALA A 61 -13.52 16.02 4.25
N GLU A 62 -14.79 15.98 4.67
CA GLU A 62 -15.36 15.05 5.64
C GLU A 62 -15.49 13.64 5.04
N ALA A 63 -15.70 12.63 5.88
CA ALA A 63 -15.94 11.26 5.43
C ALA A 63 -17.17 11.21 4.49
N ASP A 64 -17.10 10.38 3.44
CA ASP A 64 -18.16 10.27 2.43
C ASP A 64 -19.53 9.94 3.05
N LEU A 65 -19.51 9.13 4.12
CA LEU A 65 -20.65 8.89 5.00
C LEU A 65 -20.38 9.51 6.38
N ALA A 66 -20.45 10.84 6.47
CA ALA A 66 -20.15 11.61 7.68
C ALA A 66 -20.89 11.10 8.94
N GLU A 67 -22.12 10.61 8.78
CA GLU A 67 -22.96 10.06 9.84
C GLU A 67 -22.40 8.78 10.46
N LEU A 68 -21.73 7.94 9.66
CA LEU A 68 -21.10 6.69 10.09
C LEU A 68 -19.58 6.85 10.27
N GLY A 69 -19.02 7.99 9.88
CA GLY A 69 -17.57 8.22 9.86
C GLY A 69 -16.83 7.27 8.93
N ILE A 70 -17.47 6.82 7.83
CA ILE A 70 -16.91 5.86 6.87
C ILE A 70 -16.50 6.59 5.59
N GLU A 71 -15.24 6.40 5.18
CA GLU A 71 -14.76 6.79 3.85
C GLU A 71 -14.94 5.62 2.88
N ILE A 72 -15.46 5.89 1.67
CA ILE A 72 -15.66 4.87 0.64
C ILE A 72 -14.54 4.96 -0.39
N LYS A 73 -14.02 3.80 -0.79
CA LYS A 73 -13.01 3.70 -1.84
C LYS A 73 -13.38 2.58 -2.82
N THR A 74 -13.72 2.99 -4.05
CA THR A 74 -13.94 2.08 -5.17
C THR A 74 -12.62 1.80 -5.86
N THR A 75 -12.19 0.54 -5.92
CA THR A 75 -10.85 0.16 -6.37
C THR A 75 -10.85 -1.06 -7.30
N GLY A 76 -9.96 -1.02 -8.29
CA GLY A 76 -9.82 -2.09 -9.28
C GLY A 76 -8.86 -3.20 -8.83
N LEU A 77 -9.23 -4.43 -9.12
CA LEU A 77 -8.42 -5.63 -8.93
C LEU A 77 -8.08 -6.26 -10.27
N ILE A 78 -6.88 -6.84 -10.36
CA ILE A 78 -6.41 -7.63 -11.50
C ILE A 78 -6.14 -9.04 -10.99
N LYS A 79 -6.47 -10.07 -11.78
CA LYS A 79 -6.06 -11.45 -11.49
C LYS A 79 -4.67 -11.72 -12.03
N ASP A 80 -3.81 -12.29 -11.21
CA ASP A 80 -2.53 -12.82 -11.69
C ASP A 80 -2.71 -14.16 -12.43
N ARG A 81 -1.61 -14.69 -12.98
CA ARG A 81 -1.63 -15.95 -13.76
C ARG A 81 -2.13 -17.16 -12.96
N ASN A 82 -2.11 -17.09 -11.63
CA ASN A 82 -2.58 -18.14 -10.74
C ASN A 82 -4.03 -17.88 -10.27
N GLY A 83 -4.68 -16.82 -10.77
CA GLY A 83 -6.04 -16.43 -10.41
C GLY A 83 -6.12 -15.62 -9.11
N ASN A 84 -5.00 -15.27 -8.46
CA ASN A 84 -5.06 -14.47 -7.24
C ASN A 84 -5.27 -12.99 -7.56
N TYR A 85 -6.08 -12.31 -6.75
CA TYR A 85 -6.26 -10.87 -6.89
C TYR A 85 -5.00 -10.09 -6.51
N LYS A 86 -4.78 -8.99 -7.23
CA LYS A 86 -3.83 -7.92 -6.93
C LYS A 86 -4.54 -6.59 -7.12
N THR A 87 -4.19 -5.60 -6.33
CA THR A 87 -4.69 -4.24 -6.58
C THR A 87 -4.05 -3.71 -7.85
N LYS A 88 -4.85 -3.01 -8.67
CA LYS A 88 -4.37 -2.41 -9.92
C LYS A 88 -3.32 -1.35 -9.67
N GLU A 89 -3.49 -0.58 -8.61
CA GLU A 89 -2.68 0.58 -8.27
C GLU A 89 -2.65 0.80 -6.76
N ARG A 90 -1.71 1.63 -6.29
CA ARG A 90 -1.69 2.18 -4.93
C ARG A 90 -3.01 2.87 -4.60
N LEU A 91 -3.43 2.82 -3.34
CA LEU A 91 -4.62 3.55 -2.90
C LEU A 91 -4.25 4.99 -2.54
N THR A 92 -4.67 5.96 -3.33
CA THR A 92 -4.53 7.38 -2.96
C THR A 92 -5.54 7.75 -1.88
N LEU A 93 -5.09 8.46 -0.83
CA LEU A 93 -5.91 8.80 0.34
C LEU A 93 -6.23 10.28 0.38
N GLU A 94 -5.22 11.12 0.64
CA GLU A 94 -5.41 12.55 0.85
C GLU A 94 -4.27 13.35 0.23
N THR A 95 -4.57 14.57 -0.25
CA THR A 95 -3.53 15.50 -0.69
C THR A 95 -2.70 15.98 0.49
N LEU A 96 -1.38 15.89 0.36
CA LEU A 96 -0.46 16.22 1.42
C LEU A 96 -0.22 17.74 1.43
N ASN A 97 -0.96 18.44 2.28
CA ASN A 97 -0.78 19.87 2.53
C ASN A 97 0.35 20.07 3.54
N TYR A 98 1.54 20.45 3.06
CA TYR A 98 2.74 20.60 3.87
C TYR A 98 2.56 21.48 5.11
N SER A 99 1.91 22.63 4.98
CA SER A 99 1.69 23.56 6.09
C SER A 99 0.71 23.04 7.13
N LYS A 100 -0.34 22.33 6.70
CA LYS A 100 -1.34 21.77 7.61
C LYS A 100 -0.79 20.55 8.35
N VAL A 101 -0.18 19.61 7.62
CA VAL A 101 0.30 18.35 8.20
C VAL A 101 1.46 18.57 9.18
N SER A 102 2.29 19.59 8.96
CA SER A 102 3.38 19.90 9.88
C SER A 102 2.92 20.40 11.25
N GLN A 103 1.68 20.89 11.35
CA GLN A 103 1.06 21.40 12.58
C GLN A 103 0.34 20.31 13.40
N SER A 104 0.05 19.15 12.80
CA SER A 104 -0.51 18.02 13.56
C SER A 104 0.46 17.58 14.64
N SER A 105 -0.03 17.23 15.84
CA SER A 105 0.85 16.76 16.93
C SER A 105 1.36 15.35 16.67
N ASP A 106 0.48 14.49 16.17
CA ASP A 106 0.67 13.05 16.01
C ASP A 106 -0.19 12.52 14.84
N PHE A 107 -0.07 11.23 14.58
CA PHE A 107 -0.81 10.54 13.53
C PHE A 107 -2.32 10.56 13.78
N GLN A 108 -2.77 10.27 15.00
CA GLN A 108 -4.19 10.12 15.35
C GLN A 108 -4.96 11.45 15.37
N SER A 109 -4.27 12.59 15.51
CA SER A 109 -4.83 13.94 15.37
C SER A 109 -4.80 14.46 13.93
N SER A 110 -4.25 13.69 12.98
CA SER A 110 -4.12 14.12 11.59
C SER A 110 -5.43 14.00 10.81
N GLN A 111 -5.57 14.80 9.75
CA GLN A 111 -6.68 14.67 8.81
C GLN A 111 -6.67 13.31 8.09
N LEU A 112 -5.47 12.77 7.87
CA LEU A 112 -5.28 11.45 7.28
C LEU A 112 -5.95 10.38 8.14
N TRP A 113 -5.77 10.42 9.46
CA TRP A 113 -6.36 9.46 10.39
C TRP A 113 -7.87 9.43 10.30
N GLU A 114 -8.51 10.61 10.25
CA GLU A 114 -9.97 10.72 10.12
C GLU A 114 -10.49 10.05 8.84
N LYS A 115 -9.69 10.04 7.76
CA LYS A 115 -10.03 9.36 6.51
C LYS A 115 -9.81 7.85 6.55
N ILE A 116 -8.78 7.37 7.24
CA ILE A 116 -8.39 5.95 7.16
C ILE A 116 -8.89 5.09 8.32
N ARG A 117 -9.28 5.70 9.45
CA ARG A 117 -9.71 4.97 10.66
C ARG A 117 -10.89 4.03 10.43
N SER A 118 -11.70 4.30 9.41
CA SER A 118 -12.81 3.45 8.97
C SER A 118 -13.03 3.62 7.46
N MET A 119 -12.68 2.58 6.70
CA MET A 119 -12.80 2.60 5.24
C MET A 119 -13.64 1.42 4.75
N LEU A 120 -14.56 1.71 3.84
CA LEU A 120 -15.31 0.72 3.08
C LEU A 120 -14.73 0.60 1.68
N PHE A 121 -14.17 -0.56 1.37
CA PHE A 121 -13.67 -0.86 0.04
C PHE A 121 -14.76 -1.51 -0.82
N VAL A 122 -14.93 -1.00 -2.04
CA VAL A 122 -15.74 -1.63 -3.09
C VAL A 122 -14.81 -2.07 -4.19
N PHE A 123 -14.64 -3.37 -4.34
CA PHE A 123 -13.71 -3.96 -5.28
C PHE A 123 -14.41 -4.29 -6.59
N TYR A 124 -13.78 -3.97 -7.72
CA TYR A 124 -14.24 -4.40 -9.05
C TYR A 124 -13.12 -5.09 -9.83
N GLU A 125 -13.48 -5.96 -10.76
CA GLU A 125 -12.52 -6.61 -11.64
C GLU A 125 -12.16 -5.65 -12.78
N TYR A 126 -10.90 -5.25 -12.85
CA TYR A 126 -10.37 -4.41 -13.92
C TYR A 126 -9.88 -5.29 -15.08
N ASP A 127 -10.45 -5.08 -16.25
CA ASP A 127 -10.00 -5.63 -17.52
C ASP A 127 -9.93 -4.49 -18.56
N PRO A 128 -8.76 -4.17 -19.14
CA PRO A 128 -8.64 -3.11 -20.14
C PRO A 128 -9.44 -3.40 -21.43
N ASN A 129 -9.88 -4.63 -21.67
CA ASN A 129 -10.69 -5.01 -22.82
C ASN A 129 -12.20 -4.89 -22.59
N VAL A 130 -12.60 -4.60 -21.34
CA VAL A 130 -14.00 -4.40 -20.96
C VAL A 130 -14.28 -2.90 -20.88
N PRO A 131 -15.39 -2.40 -21.47
CA PRO A 131 -15.77 -1.00 -21.33
C PRO A 131 -15.85 -0.58 -19.86
N TYR A 132 -15.42 0.65 -19.55
CA TYR A 132 -15.26 1.11 -18.16
C TYR A 132 -16.53 0.94 -17.30
N GLY A 133 -17.71 1.24 -17.86
CA GLY A 133 -19.00 1.05 -17.18
C GLY A 133 -19.47 -0.40 -17.07
N ASP A 134 -18.89 -1.33 -17.84
CA ASP A 134 -19.28 -2.75 -17.85
C ASP A 134 -18.44 -3.61 -16.90
N MET A 135 -17.43 -3.01 -16.27
CA MET A 135 -16.70 -3.62 -15.16
C MET A 135 -17.69 -3.95 -14.02
N LYS A 136 -17.42 -5.05 -13.32
CA LYS A 136 -18.34 -5.61 -12.33
C LYS A 136 -17.75 -5.54 -10.93
N ILE A 137 -18.61 -5.22 -9.97
CA ILE A 137 -18.28 -5.30 -8.55
C ILE A 137 -18.05 -6.77 -8.19
N VAL A 138 -16.92 -7.05 -7.55
CA VAL A 138 -16.50 -8.37 -7.10
C VAL A 138 -16.90 -8.59 -5.65
N ASP A 139 -16.64 -7.62 -4.79
CA ASP A 139 -16.94 -7.70 -3.37
C ASP A 139 -16.89 -6.31 -2.71
N ALA A 140 -17.35 -6.22 -1.46
CA ALA A 140 -17.19 -5.04 -0.62
C ALA A 140 -16.91 -5.42 0.84
N ALA A 141 -15.95 -4.74 1.46
CA ALA A 141 -15.51 -5.04 2.81
C ALA A 141 -15.17 -3.78 3.59
N LEU A 142 -15.67 -3.71 4.83
CA LEU A 142 -15.20 -2.72 5.79
C LEU A 142 -13.83 -3.15 6.30
N ASN A 143 -12.87 -2.23 6.25
CA ASN A 143 -11.53 -2.45 6.73
C ASN A 143 -11.35 -1.93 8.16
N LYS A 144 -10.65 -2.74 8.97
CA LYS A 144 -10.04 -2.32 10.22
C LYS A 144 -8.57 -2.76 10.21
N PHE A 145 -7.67 -1.80 10.28
CA PHE A 145 -6.24 -2.09 10.35
C PHE A 145 -5.89 -2.82 11.65
N SER A 146 -4.90 -3.70 11.59
CA SER A 146 -4.35 -4.32 12.79
C SER A 146 -3.48 -3.32 13.54
N ASP A 147 -3.36 -3.47 14.86
CA ASP A 147 -2.56 -2.56 15.69
C ASP A 147 -1.08 -2.51 15.24
N VAL A 148 -0.54 -3.65 14.79
CA VAL A 148 0.83 -3.71 14.24
C VAL A 148 0.94 -2.91 12.96
N ASP A 149 -0.04 -3.02 12.05
CA ASP A 149 -0.04 -2.23 10.81
C ASP A 149 -0.19 -0.73 11.11
N LEU A 150 -1.05 -0.38 12.07
CA LEU A 150 -1.23 1.01 12.50
C LEU A 150 0.06 1.58 13.08
N LYS A 151 0.80 0.81 13.88
CA LYS A 151 2.08 1.29 14.44
C LYS A 151 3.11 1.56 13.35
N ILE A 152 3.20 0.69 12.34
CA ILE A 152 4.09 0.89 11.19
C ILE A 152 3.62 2.10 10.34
N MET A 153 2.31 2.28 10.15
CA MET A 153 1.78 3.46 9.44
C MET A 153 2.04 4.78 10.19
N GLU A 154 2.02 4.75 11.52
CA GLU A 154 2.37 5.88 12.37
C GLU A 154 3.86 6.24 12.21
N GLU A 155 4.76 5.24 12.25
CA GLU A 155 6.18 5.43 11.96
C GLU A 155 6.42 6.02 10.56
N ASP A 156 5.69 5.52 9.56
CA ASP A 156 5.74 6.02 8.19
C ASP A 156 5.27 7.47 8.09
N TYR A 157 4.16 7.80 8.75
CA TYR A 157 3.63 9.15 8.82
C TYR A 157 4.66 10.09 9.45
N ASP A 158 5.26 9.69 10.58
CA ASP A 158 6.27 10.48 11.28
C ASP A 158 7.52 10.69 10.43
N LYS A 159 7.98 9.68 9.68
CA LYS A 159 9.09 9.81 8.72
C LYS A 159 8.78 10.87 7.65
N ILE A 160 7.57 10.85 7.09
CA ILE A 160 7.14 11.84 6.09
C ILE A 160 7.03 13.24 6.70
N VAL A 161 6.38 13.38 7.86
CA VAL A 161 6.13 14.68 8.50
C VAL A 161 7.41 15.31 9.05
N SER A 162 8.35 14.50 9.55
CA SER A 162 9.64 15.00 10.03
C SER A 162 10.43 15.66 8.92
N LYS A 163 10.48 15.07 7.71
CA LYS A 163 11.12 15.73 6.54
C LYS A 163 10.49 17.08 6.23
N ILE A 164 9.18 17.23 6.37
CA ILE A 164 8.50 18.50 6.15
C ILE A 164 8.91 19.51 7.22
N ARG A 165 8.86 19.13 8.50
CA ARG A 165 9.24 19.98 9.64
C ARG A 165 10.72 20.40 9.60
N GLU A 166 11.58 19.57 9.03
CA GLU A 166 13.00 19.85 8.78
C GLU A 166 13.23 20.74 7.54
N GLY A 167 12.19 21.14 6.82
CA GLY A 167 12.30 21.96 5.60
C GLY A 167 12.85 21.19 4.39
N ARG A 168 12.70 19.86 4.37
CA ARG A 168 13.18 18.95 3.32
C ARG A 168 12.06 18.18 2.62
N ALA A 169 10.92 18.81 2.36
CA ALA A 169 9.79 18.14 1.69
C ALA A 169 10.13 17.67 0.26
N GLU A 170 11.12 18.26 -0.39
CA GLU A 170 11.68 17.87 -1.68
C GLU A 170 12.37 16.50 -1.64
N ASP A 171 12.88 16.09 -0.47
CA ASP A 171 13.57 14.82 -0.24
C ASP A 171 12.62 13.67 0.08
N ILE A 172 11.31 13.91 0.15
CA ILE A 172 10.32 12.86 0.41
C ILE A 172 10.34 11.87 -0.75
N SER A 173 10.42 10.58 -0.45
CA SER A 173 10.34 9.49 -1.39
C SER A 173 9.33 8.47 -0.90
N GLU A 174 8.59 7.85 -1.82
CA GLU A 174 7.71 6.73 -1.46
C GLU A 174 8.53 5.57 -0.88
N GLY A 175 9.80 5.41 -1.28
CA GLY A 175 10.71 4.36 -0.78
C GLY A 175 11.18 4.52 0.67
N ASP A 176 11.00 5.69 1.30
CA ASP A 176 11.46 5.95 2.69
C ASP A 176 10.71 5.12 3.74
N THR A 177 9.60 4.54 3.32
CA THR A 177 8.44 4.17 4.13
C THR A 177 8.08 2.70 3.90
N MET A 178 7.22 2.10 4.72
CA MET A 178 6.83 0.68 4.65
C MET A 178 5.47 0.47 3.97
N TYR A 179 4.40 1.03 4.53
CA TYR A 179 3.00 0.79 4.17
C TYR A 179 2.31 2.06 3.68
N LEU A 180 2.47 3.17 4.43
CA LEU A 180 1.92 4.48 4.12
C LEU A 180 2.97 5.33 3.40
N GLY A 181 2.76 5.60 2.12
CA GLY A 181 3.67 6.40 1.29
C GLY A 181 3.18 7.81 1.00
N ALA A 182 4.06 8.61 0.39
CA ALA A 182 3.75 9.92 -0.17
C ALA A 182 4.08 9.96 -1.68
N CYS A 183 3.13 9.55 -2.52
CA CYS A 183 3.28 9.55 -3.97
C CYS A 183 3.11 10.95 -4.56
N THR A 184 3.76 11.23 -5.70
CA THR A 184 3.58 12.51 -6.40
C THR A 184 2.18 12.63 -6.96
N ALA A 185 1.55 13.80 -6.80
CA ALA A 185 0.31 14.10 -7.49
C ALA A 185 0.55 14.12 -9.01
N GLY A 186 -0.42 13.66 -9.81
CA GLY A 186 -0.26 13.46 -11.25
C GLY A 186 0.07 14.71 -12.08
N THR A 187 0.04 15.91 -11.49
CA THR A 187 0.48 17.16 -12.12
C THR A 187 1.98 17.40 -12.00
N GLY A 188 2.66 16.74 -11.05
CA GLY A 188 4.08 16.98 -10.75
C GLY A 188 4.40 18.41 -10.28
N ALA A 189 3.38 19.20 -9.92
CA ALA A 189 3.51 20.62 -9.64
C ALA A 189 4.43 20.85 -8.43
N LEU A 190 5.28 21.87 -8.52
CA LEU A 190 6.11 22.32 -7.40
C LEU A 190 5.34 23.35 -6.56
N ILE A 191 5.18 23.06 -5.27
CA ILE A 191 4.48 23.91 -4.30
C ILE A 191 5.43 24.33 -3.18
N SER A 192 5.09 25.42 -2.49
CA SER A 192 5.84 25.88 -1.33
C SER A 192 5.67 24.94 -0.14
N GLN A 193 6.67 24.92 0.73
CA GLN A 193 6.67 24.21 2.01
C GLN A 193 6.90 25.21 3.16
N PRO A 194 6.51 24.87 4.41
CA PRO A 194 6.48 25.85 5.51
C PRO A 194 7.85 26.26 6.09
N TYR A 195 8.90 25.44 5.95
CA TYR A 195 10.19 25.65 6.64
C TYR A 195 11.40 25.71 5.70
N SER A 196 11.18 25.96 4.41
CA SER A 196 12.25 26.13 3.41
C SER A 196 11.73 26.90 2.20
N ASP A 197 12.62 27.68 1.57
CA ASP A 197 12.34 28.39 0.31
C ASP A 197 12.38 27.46 -0.91
N VAL A 198 12.93 26.25 -0.77
CA VAL A 198 12.96 25.24 -1.84
C VAL A 198 11.54 24.71 -2.06
N LYS A 199 11.07 24.71 -3.30
CA LYS A 199 9.76 24.11 -3.63
C LYS A 199 9.85 22.60 -3.70
N ALA A 200 8.78 21.93 -3.27
CA ALA A 200 8.66 20.48 -3.29
C ALA A 200 7.53 20.03 -4.23
N LYS A 201 7.65 18.83 -4.82
CA LYS A 201 6.59 18.25 -5.64
C LYS A 201 5.33 18.02 -4.80
N GLN A 202 4.17 18.44 -5.28
CA GLN A 202 2.90 18.14 -4.63
C GLN A 202 2.72 16.62 -4.52
N ARG A 203 2.34 16.16 -3.32
CA ARG A 203 2.19 14.74 -2.99
C ARG A 203 0.80 14.44 -2.45
N LYS A 204 0.49 13.15 -2.41
CA LYS A 204 -0.67 12.58 -1.73
C LYS A 204 -0.21 11.44 -0.84
N PHE A 205 -0.80 11.35 0.35
CA PHE A 205 -0.71 10.13 1.13
C PHE A 205 -1.36 8.98 0.37
N CYS A 206 -0.75 7.79 0.43
CA CYS A 206 -1.27 6.60 -0.21
C CYS A 206 -0.91 5.32 0.56
N LEU A 207 -1.76 4.30 0.48
CA LEU A 207 -1.32 2.95 0.80
C LEU A 207 -0.56 2.38 -0.39
N LYS A 208 0.65 1.89 -0.14
CA LYS A 208 1.49 1.29 -1.19
C LYS A 208 0.81 0.09 -1.83
N THR A 209 1.07 -0.13 -3.11
CA THR A 209 0.46 -1.20 -3.91
C THR A 209 0.66 -2.59 -3.29
N SER A 210 1.83 -2.86 -2.71
CA SER A 210 2.12 -4.12 -2.01
C SER A 210 1.23 -4.31 -0.78
N TYR A 211 1.14 -3.28 0.07
CA TYR A 211 0.32 -3.29 1.27
C TYR A 211 -1.15 -3.45 0.91
N PHE A 212 -1.64 -2.64 -0.03
CA PHE A 212 -3.03 -2.66 -0.42
C PHE A 212 -3.45 -3.96 -1.11
N THR A 213 -2.53 -4.60 -1.83
CA THR A 213 -2.74 -5.94 -2.39
C THR A 213 -2.95 -6.99 -1.29
N GLU A 214 -2.08 -7.03 -0.28
CA GLU A 214 -2.24 -7.98 0.83
C GLU A 214 -3.47 -7.67 1.67
N LEU A 215 -3.79 -6.38 1.87
CA LEU A 215 -5.03 -5.96 2.51
C LEU A 215 -6.26 -6.47 1.75
N ALA A 216 -6.32 -6.24 0.44
CA ALA A 216 -7.43 -6.70 -0.39
C ALA A 216 -7.56 -8.22 -0.37
N ARG A 217 -6.45 -8.96 -0.43
CA ARG A 217 -6.46 -10.44 -0.34
C ARG A 217 -7.04 -10.92 0.99
N ASN A 218 -6.61 -10.33 2.09
CA ASN A 218 -7.11 -10.67 3.43
C ASN A 218 -8.60 -10.38 3.56
N LEU A 219 -9.08 -9.25 3.03
CA LEU A 219 -10.50 -8.88 3.04
C LEU A 219 -11.37 -9.80 2.17
N LEU A 220 -10.87 -10.24 1.01
CA LEU A 220 -11.63 -11.06 0.06
C LEU A 220 -11.62 -12.56 0.40
N SER A 221 -10.52 -13.06 0.96
CA SER A 221 -10.29 -14.50 1.11
C SER A 221 -10.30 -14.96 2.56
N ASN A 222 -10.46 -14.06 3.53
CA ASN A 222 -10.21 -14.32 4.96
C ASN A 222 -8.89 -15.08 5.18
N SER A 223 -7.87 -14.77 4.37
CA SER A 223 -6.59 -15.48 4.42
C SER A 223 -5.91 -15.27 5.76
N VAL A 224 -5.35 -16.34 6.31
CA VAL A 224 -4.55 -16.27 7.52
C VAL A 224 -3.27 -15.49 7.19
N PRO A 225 -2.94 -14.44 7.97
CA PRO A 225 -1.69 -13.71 7.80
C PRO A 225 -0.48 -14.66 7.80
N GLY A 226 0.54 -14.32 7.03
CA GLY A 226 1.80 -15.06 7.01
C GLY A 226 2.50 -15.06 8.37
N GLU A 227 3.61 -15.78 8.46
CA GLU A 227 4.52 -15.69 9.61
C GLU A 227 4.92 -14.22 9.83
N ARG A 228 4.82 -13.73 11.06
CA ARG A 228 5.13 -12.34 11.41
C ARG A 228 6.56 -12.20 11.88
N LEU A 229 7.19 -11.12 11.46
CA LEU A 229 8.53 -10.74 11.87
C LEU A 229 8.52 -9.92 13.15
N VAL A 230 7.55 -9.04 13.33
CA VAL A 230 7.53 -8.12 14.48
C VAL A 230 6.22 -8.21 15.25
N SER A 231 6.30 -7.87 16.53
CA SER A 231 5.18 -7.70 17.43
C SER A 231 5.07 -6.24 17.86
N LEU A 232 3.94 -5.87 18.50
CA LEU A 232 3.80 -4.55 19.10
C LEU A 232 4.87 -4.26 20.17
N ALA A 233 5.36 -5.29 20.86
CA ALA A 233 6.42 -5.13 21.84
C ALA A 233 7.76 -4.76 21.16
N ASP A 234 8.07 -5.37 20.01
CA ASP A 234 9.26 -5.01 19.23
C ASP A 234 9.18 -3.54 18.78
N LEU A 235 8.03 -3.13 18.23
CA LEU A 235 7.78 -1.80 17.67
C LEU A 235 7.58 -0.69 18.72
N SER A 236 7.64 -1.02 20.01
CA SER A 236 7.52 -0.03 21.08
C SER A 236 8.84 0.69 21.40
N TYR A 237 9.97 0.08 21.01
CA TYR A 237 11.32 0.61 21.30
C TYR A 237 12.14 0.89 20.05
N HIS A 238 11.86 0.18 18.95
CA HIS A 238 12.61 0.23 17.71
C HIS A 238 11.64 0.31 16.53
N ASP A 239 12.03 1.02 15.48
CA ASP A 239 11.29 0.90 14.23
C ASP A 239 11.50 -0.49 13.59
N PHE A 240 10.75 -0.78 12.53
CA PHE A 240 10.88 -2.07 11.83
C PHE A 240 12.32 -2.36 11.37
N ASP A 241 13.01 -1.37 10.79
CA ASP A 241 14.35 -1.56 10.22
C ASP A 241 15.38 -1.84 11.33
N GLU A 242 15.34 -1.07 12.41
CA GLU A 242 16.15 -1.26 13.61
C GLU A 242 15.93 -2.63 14.23
N THR A 243 14.68 -3.10 14.27
CA THR A 243 14.34 -4.45 14.75
C THR A 243 14.99 -5.53 13.89
N ILE A 244 14.92 -5.41 12.56
CA ILE A 244 15.55 -6.38 11.66
C ILE A 244 17.08 -6.31 11.78
N ILE A 245 17.67 -5.12 11.81
CA ILE A 245 19.12 -4.92 11.93
C ILE A 245 19.64 -5.49 13.26
N SER A 246 18.96 -5.22 14.37
CA SER A 246 19.37 -5.72 15.70
C SER A 246 19.32 -7.25 15.78
N ARG A 247 18.36 -7.89 15.10
CA ARG A 247 18.30 -9.36 14.99
C ARG A 247 19.40 -9.94 14.12
N LEU A 248 19.83 -9.23 13.07
CA LEU A 248 20.90 -9.70 12.17
C LEU A 248 22.31 -9.40 12.69
N SER A 249 22.48 -8.33 13.47
CA SER A 249 23.78 -7.84 13.96
C SER A 249 24.64 -8.88 14.70
N PRO A 250 24.08 -9.77 15.55
CA PRO A 250 24.85 -10.81 16.26
C PRO A 250 25.55 -11.83 15.36
N TYR A 251 25.23 -11.87 14.05
CA TYR A 251 25.80 -12.81 13.10
C TYR A 251 26.89 -12.19 12.23
N ILE A 252 27.20 -10.91 12.40
CA ILE A 252 28.30 -10.24 11.70
C ILE A 252 29.63 -10.90 12.11
N GLY A 253 30.46 -11.22 11.11
CA GLY A 253 31.77 -11.86 11.30
C GLY A 253 31.73 -13.39 11.35
N LEU A 254 30.55 -14.02 11.38
CA LEU A 254 30.43 -15.47 11.35
C LEU A 254 30.60 -16.04 9.94
N SER A 255 31.20 -17.23 9.84
CA SER A 255 31.33 -17.96 8.58
C SER A 255 30.04 -18.69 8.19
N GLU A 256 29.91 -19.12 6.92
CA GLU A 256 28.81 -20.00 6.49
C GLU A 256 28.74 -21.27 7.35
N SER A 257 29.88 -21.82 7.78
CA SER A 257 29.95 -22.99 8.67
C SER A 257 29.45 -22.71 10.08
N ASP A 258 29.75 -21.54 10.64
CA ASP A 258 29.31 -21.17 11.99
C ASP A 258 27.79 -21.01 12.02
N ILE A 259 27.23 -20.32 11.02
CA ILE A 259 25.78 -20.12 10.88
C ILE A 259 25.08 -21.48 10.76
N ARG A 260 25.58 -22.36 9.90
CA ARG A 260 25.00 -23.71 9.71
C ARG A 260 25.00 -24.51 11.00
N SER A 261 26.12 -24.51 11.72
CA SER A 261 26.25 -25.24 12.99
C SER A 261 25.33 -24.66 14.06
N ARG A 262 25.27 -23.33 14.18
CA ARG A 262 24.45 -22.61 15.16
C ARG A 262 22.96 -22.90 15.03
N PHE A 263 22.46 -23.01 13.79
CA PHE A 263 21.04 -23.23 13.51
C PHE A 263 20.71 -24.67 13.11
N GLY A 264 21.67 -25.60 13.19
CA GLY A 264 21.47 -27.01 12.79
C GLY A 264 21.03 -27.18 11.33
N LEU A 265 21.49 -26.30 10.43
CA LEU A 265 21.00 -26.25 9.05
C LEU A 265 21.66 -27.30 8.17
N ALA A 266 20.94 -28.39 7.90
CA ALA A 266 21.28 -29.41 6.91
C ALA A 266 21.04 -28.91 5.46
N ILE A 267 21.78 -27.87 5.05
CA ILE A 267 21.66 -27.24 3.74
C ILE A 267 22.79 -27.72 2.83
N ASN A 268 22.42 -28.18 1.63
CA ASN A 268 23.38 -28.51 0.58
C ASN A 268 24.19 -27.24 0.18
N PRO A 269 25.53 -27.26 0.27
CA PRO A 269 26.38 -26.14 -0.12
C PRO A 269 26.26 -25.72 -1.59
N SER A 270 25.63 -26.50 -2.47
CA SER A 270 25.35 -26.09 -3.86
C SER A 270 23.95 -25.50 -4.05
N ALA A 271 23.09 -25.49 -3.02
CA ALA A 271 21.75 -24.94 -3.12
C ALA A 271 21.78 -23.43 -3.41
N LYS A 272 21.06 -23.01 -4.46
CA LYS A 272 21.00 -21.62 -4.91
C LYS A 272 20.34 -20.68 -3.88
N ASN A 273 19.40 -21.19 -3.09
CA ASN A 273 18.68 -20.43 -2.07
C ASN A 273 19.27 -20.54 -0.65
N ARG A 274 20.48 -21.09 -0.49
CA ARG A 274 21.06 -21.33 0.85
C ARG A 274 21.18 -20.06 1.69
N TYR A 275 21.52 -18.94 1.05
CA TYR A 275 21.72 -17.67 1.74
C TYR A 275 20.41 -17.08 2.24
N GLU A 276 19.33 -17.17 1.45
CA GLU A 276 17.99 -16.81 1.92
C GLU A 276 17.60 -17.66 3.15
N ARG A 277 17.91 -18.96 3.14
CA ARG A 277 17.65 -19.82 4.30
C ARG A 277 18.48 -19.46 5.54
N TYR A 278 19.70 -18.96 5.35
CA TYR A 278 20.52 -18.46 6.46
C TYR A 278 19.89 -17.21 7.08
N VAL A 279 19.49 -16.24 6.25
CA VAL A 279 18.82 -15.03 6.73
C VAL A 279 17.49 -15.38 7.40
N ALA A 280 16.72 -16.34 6.87
CA ALA A 280 15.47 -16.79 7.47
C ALA A 280 15.71 -17.33 8.89
N ALA A 281 16.70 -18.20 9.05
CA ALA A 281 17.06 -18.75 10.36
C ALA A 281 17.53 -17.67 11.35
N MET A 282 18.32 -16.69 10.88
CA MET A 282 18.75 -15.55 11.70
C MET A 282 17.59 -14.68 12.18
N LEU A 283 16.54 -14.55 11.36
CA LEU A 283 15.32 -13.82 11.71
C LEU A 283 14.30 -14.67 12.48
N GLY A 284 14.60 -15.96 12.73
CA GLY A 284 13.68 -16.88 13.40
C GLY A 284 12.52 -17.38 12.54
N ILE A 285 12.59 -17.18 11.22
CA ILE A 285 11.55 -17.54 10.25
C ILE A 285 11.65 -19.02 9.90
N LYS A 286 10.53 -19.74 9.99
CA LYS A 286 10.43 -21.15 9.55
C LYS A 286 10.13 -21.27 8.05
N GLY A 287 9.33 -20.35 7.53
CA GLY A 287 8.92 -20.30 6.13
C GLY A 287 9.93 -19.62 5.20
N LYS A 288 9.43 -19.11 4.08
CA LYS A 288 10.18 -18.22 3.20
C LYS A 288 10.08 -16.80 3.72
N ILE A 289 11.20 -16.08 3.73
CA ILE A 289 11.23 -14.67 4.19
C ILE A 289 10.30 -13.81 3.36
N SER A 290 10.29 -14.02 2.04
CA SER A 290 9.40 -13.32 1.11
C SER A 290 7.90 -13.58 1.36
N GLU A 291 7.57 -14.57 2.19
CA GLU A 291 6.19 -14.92 2.52
C GLU A 291 5.74 -14.39 3.90
N THR A 292 6.61 -13.70 4.64
CA THR A 292 6.22 -13.07 5.91
C THR A 292 5.29 -11.89 5.69
N ASP A 293 4.41 -11.63 6.67
CA ASP A 293 3.35 -10.64 6.55
C ASP A 293 3.91 -9.24 6.22
N GLU A 294 4.91 -8.79 6.96
CA GLU A 294 5.50 -7.46 6.81
C GLU A 294 6.29 -7.32 5.51
N PHE A 295 6.99 -8.36 5.05
CA PHE A 295 7.77 -8.28 3.81
C PHE A 295 6.86 -8.23 2.58
N LYS A 296 5.77 -9.01 2.58
CA LYS A 296 4.77 -8.91 1.51
C LYS A 296 4.12 -7.53 1.49
N LYS A 297 3.66 -7.05 2.65
CA LYS A 297 3.02 -5.75 2.82
C LYS A 297 3.92 -4.59 2.43
N ALA A 298 5.18 -4.59 2.86
CA ALA A 298 6.14 -3.54 2.53
C ALA A 298 6.76 -3.67 1.13
N GLY A 299 6.50 -4.78 0.41
CA GLY A 299 7.11 -5.03 -0.90
C GLY A 299 8.63 -5.24 -0.81
N ILE A 300 9.11 -5.80 0.30
CA ILE A 300 10.53 -6.03 0.55
C ILE A 300 11.02 -7.23 -0.25
N LYS A 301 12.15 -7.07 -0.97
CA LYS A 301 12.79 -8.13 -1.75
C LYS A 301 14.22 -8.35 -1.27
N VAL A 302 14.41 -9.40 -0.47
CA VAL A 302 15.75 -9.81 -0.01
C VAL A 302 16.66 -10.13 -1.19
N LYS A 303 17.80 -9.45 -1.26
CA LYS A 303 18.90 -9.75 -2.18
C LYS A 303 20.17 -10.04 -1.40
N VAL A 304 20.87 -11.11 -1.80
CA VAL A 304 22.16 -11.47 -1.21
C VAL A 304 23.26 -11.07 -2.18
N ILE A 305 24.14 -10.18 -1.74
CA ILE A 305 25.29 -9.71 -2.51
C ILE A 305 26.54 -10.40 -1.99
N ARG A 306 27.24 -11.12 -2.88
CA ARG A 306 28.48 -11.82 -2.52
C ARG A 306 29.69 -11.00 -2.92
N VAL A 307 30.52 -10.66 -1.95
CA VAL A 307 31.76 -9.91 -2.15
C VAL A 307 32.96 -10.86 -2.07
N GLN A 308 33.86 -10.76 -3.03
CA GLN A 308 35.10 -11.53 -3.07
C GLN A 308 36.18 -10.89 -2.18
N ALA A 309 37.25 -11.61 -1.87
CA ALA A 309 38.35 -11.11 -1.03
C ALA A 309 38.97 -9.79 -1.53
N LYS A 310 38.95 -9.53 -2.84
CA LYS A 310 39.44 -8.29 -3.45
C LYS A 310 38.39 -7.17 -3.55
N GLY A 311 37.23 -7.33 -2.91
CA GLY A 311 36.14 -6.35 -2.93
C GLY A 311 35.21 -6.41 -4.15
N GLY A 312 35.50 -7.25 -5.14
CA GLY A 312 34.64 -7.43 -6.32
C GLY A 312 33.33 -8.16 -5.99
N ILE A 313 32.20 -7.69 -6.53
CA ILE A 313 30.92 -8.41 -6.45
C ILE A 313 30.99 -9.63 -7.37
N LYS A 314 30.66 -10.81 -6.84
CA LYS A 314 30.74 -12.07 -7.58
C LYS A 314 29.70 -12.18 -8.69
N GLU A 315 28.47 -11.73 -8.42
CA GLU A 315 27.32 -11.86 -9.31
C GLU A 315 26.53 -10.54 -9.30
N SER A 316 26.22 -10.02 -10.47
CA SER A 316 25.34 -8.85 -10.60
C SER A 316 23.91 -9.22 -10.18
N VAL A 317 23.20 -8.26 -9.59
CA VAL A 317 21.78 -8.43 -9.26
C VAL A 317 20.96 -8.36 -10.54
N SER A 318 20.17 -9.39 -10.84
CA SER A 318 19.27 -9.41 -11.99
C SER A 318 17.95 -8.70 -11.69
N PHE A 319 17.43 -8.00 -12.71
CA PHE A 319 16.12 -7.38 -12.72
C PHE A 319 15.10 -8.26 -13.46
N PRO A 320 13.79 -8.03 -13.27
CA PRO A 320 12.75 -8.76 -13.99
C PRO A 320 12.93 -8.69 -15.51
N TYR A 321 12.52 -9.76 -16.19
CA TYR A 321 12.42 -9.77 -17.65
C TYR A 321 11.39 -8.74 -18.12
N PHE A 322 11.68 -8.07 -19.24
CA PHE A 322 10.78 -7.12 -19.87
C PHE A 322 10.75 -7.32 -21.39
N HIS A 323 9.66 -6.93 -22.04
CA HIS A 323 9.57 -6.93 -23.49
C HIS A 323 10.04 -5.59 -24.06
N PHE A 324 10.90 -5.63 -25.09
CA PHE A 324 11.43 -4.42 -25.71
C PHE A 324 10.35 -3.50 -26.29
N ARG A 325 9.29 -4.08 -26.84
CA ARG A 325 8.17 -3.30 -27.41
C ARG A 325 7.42 -2.51 -26.33
N ASP A 326 7.24 -3.09 -25.15
CA ASP A 326 6.53 -2.45 -24.05
C ASP A 326 7.31 -1.21 -23.60
N ILE A 327 8.64 -1.28 -23.50
CA ILE A 327 9.48 -0.13 -23.14
C ILE A 327 9.34 1.03 -24.13
N VAL A 328 9.36 0.74 -25.43
CA VAL A 328 9.28 1.79 -26.47
C VAL A 328 7.92 2.48 -26.48
N CYS A 329 6.86 1.77 -26.08
CA CYS A 329 5.48 2.27 -26.09
C CYS A 329 4.99 2.79 -24.74
N THR A 330 5.80 2.74 -23.67
CA THR A 330 5.39 3.12 -22.31
C THR A 330 6.07 4.41 -21.89
N GLU A 331 5.27 5.42 -21.54
CA GLU A 331 5.76 6.67 -20.95
C GLU A 331 6.46 6.40 -19.61
N TRP A 332 7.51 7.17 -19.28
CA TRP A 332 8.31 6.97 -18.07
C TRP A 332 7.46 6.87 -16.79
N GLU A 333 6.49 7.77 -16.64
CA GLU A 333 5.61 7.85 -15.47
C GLU A 333 4.70 6.61 -15.30
N GLN A 334 4.49 5.85 -16.37
CA GLN A 334 3.69 4.62 -16.41
C GLN A 334 4.55 3.35 -16.45
N SER A 335 5.88 3.50 -16.46
CA SER A 335 6.77 2.36 -16.67
C SER A 335 6.88 1.46 -15.43
N ASP A 336 6.83 0.15 -15.66
CA ASP A 336 7.01 -0.87 -14.62
C ASP A 336 8.36 -0.75 -13.90
N ILE A 337 9.41 -0.30 -14.60
CA ILE A 337 10.73 -0.13 -14.02
C ILE A 337 10.77 1.01 -12.99
N ARG A 338 10.14 2.16 -13.31
CA ARG A 338 9.99 3.28 -12.38
C ARG A 338 9.18 2.85 -11.17
N GLU A 339 8.05 2.18 -11.40
CA GLU A 339 7.19 1.69 -10.32
C GLU A 339 7.95 0.70 -9.42
N MET A 340 8.71 -0.23 -10.00
CA MET A 340 9.53 -1.18 -9.25
C MET A 340 10.52 -0.45 -8.34
N PHE A 341 11.29 0.52 -8.84
CA PHE A 341 12.27 1.24 -8.02
C PHE A 341 11.62 2.22 -7.02
N ALA A 342 10.44 2.75 -7.32
CA ALA A 342 9.72 3.64 -6.41
C ALA A 342 9.06 2.88 -5.24
N SER A 343 8.61 1.65 -5.48
CA SER A 343 7.79 0.88 -4.54
C SER A 343 8.51 -0.30 -3.88
N THR A 344 9.51 -0.89 -4.53
CA THR A 344 10.24 -2.05 -3.98
C THR A 344 11.35 -1.58 -3.04
N ARG A 345 11.37 -2.17 -1.83
CA ARG A 345 12.47 -2.02 -0.88
C ARG A 345 13.38 -3.26 -0.99
N PHE A 346 14.69 -3.10 -1.10
CA PHE A 346 15.65 -4.20 -1.36
C PHE A 346 16.48 -4.56 -0.14
#